data_AF-A0AAD7MIA3-F1
#
_entry.id   AF-A0AAD7MIA3-F1
#
_cell.length_a   1.000
_cell.length_b   1.000
_cell.length_c   1.000
_cell.angle_alpha   90.00
_cell.angle_beta   90.00
_cell.angle_gamma   90.00
#
_symmetry.space_group_name_H-M   'P 1'
#
loop_
_entity.id
_entity.type
_entity.pdbx_description
1 polymer ?
#
loop_
_entity_poly.entity_id
_entity_poly.type
_entity_poly.pdbx_seq_one_letter_code
_entity_poly.pdbx_strand_id
1 'polypeptide(L)'
;MNSSASVVRLVTVLCWLYGSSWYWAQPYHTLKLTGQQWDEELMHGHPKRIYNELGMQLHVFVTLLIELQGLGYSNLKYVSLEEQLAIFLYICRTGLGCRHVW
;
A
#
# COMPACT_ATOMS: atom_id res chain seq x y z
N MET A 1 -9.45 -23.15 43.02
CA MET A 1 -9.41 -21.68 43.00
C MET A 1 -8.15 -21.28 42.24
N ASN A 2 -8.20 -20.85 40.97
CA ASN A 2 -8.14 -19.42 40.60
C ASN A 2 -8.48 -19.18 39.11
N SER A 3 -9.29 -20.03 38.47
CA SER A 3 -9.56 -19.95 37.02
C SER A 3 -10.17 -18.60 36.59
N SER A 4 -11.08 -18.04 37.39
CA SER A 4 -11.66 -16.71 37.14
C SER A 4 -10.64 -15.57 37.26
N ALA A 5 -9.72 -15.66 38.24
CA ALA A 5 -8.65 -14.68 38.39
C ALA A 5 -7.65 -14.70 37.23
N SER A 6 -7.39 -15.89 36.65
CA SER A 6 -6.56 -16.03 35.45
C SER A 6 -7.23 -15.42 34.22
N VAL A 7 -8.54 -15.64 34.03
CA VAL A 7 -9.29 -15.06 32.92
C VAL A 7 -9.33 -13.53 33.01
N VAL A 8 -9.61 -12.98 34.19
CA VAL A 8 -9.65 -11.51 34.40
C VAL A 8 -8.29 -10.87 34.10
N ARG A 9 -7.19 -11.52 34.48
CA ARG A 9 -5.82 -11.07 34.16
C ARG A 9 -5.53 -11.09 32.66
N LEU A 10 -5.96 -12.13 31.95
CA LEU A 10 -5.80 -12.20 30.50
C LEU A 10 -6.57 -11.08 29.79
N VAL A 11 -7.82 -10.84 30.18
CA VAL A 11 -8.66 -9.79 29.60
C VAL A 11 -8.07 -8.40 29.85
N THR A 12 -7.56 -8.14 31.04
CA THR A 12 -6.93 -6.84 31.35
C THR A 12 -5.63 -6.60 30.57
N VAL A 13 -4.79 -7.63 30.41
CA VAL A 13 -3.58 -7.55 29.57
C VAL A 13 -3.96 -7.29 28.11
N LEU A 14 -4.98 -7.98 27.59
CA LEU A 14 -5.46 -7.78 26.22
C LEU A 14 -6.01 -6.35 26.03
N CYS A 15 -6.87 -5.85 26.94
CA CYS A 15 -7.34 -4.47 26.88
C CYS A 15 -6.20 -3.45 26.91
N TRP A 16 -5.14 -3.69 27.69
CA TRP A 16 -3.96 -2.83 27.71
C TRP A 16 -3.17 -2.87 26.40
N LEU A 17 -2.99 -4.07 25.83
CA LEU A 17 -2.33 -4.24 24.54
C LEU A 17 -3.13 -3.56 23.43
N TYR A 18 -4.42 -3.87 23.29
CA TYR A 18 -5.32 -3.23 22.32
C TYR A 18 -5.51 -1.73 22.58
N GLY A 19 -5.35 -1.24 23.82
CA GLY A 19 -5.41 0.19 24.12
C GLY A 19 -4.11 0.94 23.82
N SER A 20 -3.00 0.22 23.61
CA SER A 20 -1.71 0.85 23.33
C SER A 20 -1.63 1.29 21.86
N SER A 21 -1.24 2.55 21.63
CA SER A 21 -1.06 3.12 20.28
C SER A 21 -0.11 2.28 19.41
N TRP A 22 0.91 1.67 20.03
CA TRP A 22 1.90 0.81 19.38
C TRP A 22 1.33 -0.52 18.86
N TYR A 23 0.25 -1.05 19.44
CA TYR A 23 -0.38 -2.28 18.97
C TYR A 23 -1.07 -2.09 17.61
N TRP A 24 -1.66 -0.92 17.38
CA TRP A 24 -2.25 -0.53 16.09
C TRP A 24 -1.22 0.01 15.11
N ALA A 25 -0.03 0.38 15.57
CA ALA A 25 1.11 0.76 14.74
C ALA A 25 1.80 -0.47 14.14
N GLN A 26 1.03 -1.36 13.52
CA GLN A 26 1.59 -2.40 12.68
C GLN A 26 1.98 -1.78 11.34
N PRO A 27 3.19 -2.01 10.83
CA PRO A 27 3.57 -1.57 9.49
C PRO A 27 2.67 -2.29 8.47
N TYR A 28 1.66 -1.57 7.97
CA TYR A 28 0.73 -2.03 6.93
C TYR A 28 1.49 -2.44 5.66
N HIS A 29 2.66 -1.83 5.44
CA HIS A 29 3.67 -2.27 4.48
C HIS A 29 4.88 -2.84 5.24
N THR A 30 4.91 -4.15 5.43
CA THR A 30 6.07 -4.87 6.00
C THR A 30 7.25 -4.93 5.03
N LEU A 31 7.01 -4.52 3.79
CA LEU A 31 7.97 -4.57 2.71
C LEU A 31 8.65 -3.20 2.61
N LYS A 32 9.93 -3.18 2.95
CA LYS A 32 10.87 -2.10 2.68
C LYS A 32 11.15 -2.05 1.17
N LEU A 33 10.11 -1.90 0.34
CA LEU A 33 10.23 -1.80 -1.11
C LEU A 33 10.55 -0.35 -1.43
N THR A 34 11.67 -0.10 -2.10
CA THR A 34 11.81 1.10 -2.91
C THR A 34 10.65 1.12 -3.92
N GLY A 35 10.13 2.29 -4.34
CA GLY A 35 8.93 2.30 -5.19
C GLY A 35 9.11 1.50 -6.50
N GLN A 36 10.34 1.45 -7.02
CA GLN A 36 10.74 0.56 -8.12
C GLN A 36 10.46 -0.94 -7.88
N GLN A 37 10.62 -1.39 -6.63
CA GLN A 37 10.43 -2.77 -6.20
C GLN A 37 8.93 -3.09 -6.00
N TRP A 38 8.14 -2.08 -5.67
CA TRP A 38 6.67 -2.15 -5.64
C TRP A 38 6.08 -2.20 -7.05
N ASP A 39 6.61 -1.42 -7.99
CA ASP A 39 6.22 -1.46 -9.41
C ASP A 39 6.48 -2.84 -10.03
N GLU A 40 7.66 -3.41 -9.77
CA GLU A 40 8.01 -4.77 -10.23
C GLU A 40 7.00 -5.81 -9.71
N GLU A 41 6.60 -5.71 -8.43
CA GLU A 41 5.59 -6.57 -7.81
C GLU A 41 4.18 -6.33 -8.36
N LEU A 42 3.89 -5.14 -8.87
CA LEU A 42 2.61 -4.76 -9.47
C LEU A 42 2.46 -5.27 -10.89
N MET A 43 3.54 -5.20 -11.67
CA MET A 43 3.57 -5.63 -13.07
C MET A 43 3.76 -7.14 -13.23
N HIS A 44 4.62 -7.75 -12.42
CA HIS A 44 4.95 -9.18 -12.53
C HIS A 44 4.20 -10.04 -11.51
N GLY A 45 3.49 -9.42 -10.57
CA GLY A 45 2.67 -10.11 -9.58
C GLY A 45 1.34 -10.62 -10.13
N HIS A 46 0.48 -11.04 -9.21
CA HIS A 46 -0.84 -11.55 -9.57
C HIS A 46 -1.72 -10.43 -10.19
N PRO A 47 -2.44 -10.65 -11.30
CA PRO A 47 -3.22 -9.62 -11.99
C PRO A 47 -4.38 -9.03 -11.17
N LYS A 48 -4.81 -9.68 -10.08
CA LYS A 48 -5.73 -9.07 -9.10
C LYS A 48 -5.07 -8.00 -8.25
N ARG A 49 -3.75 -7.99 -8.10
CA ARG A 49 -3.02 -7.06 -7.24
C ARG A 49 -3.10 -5.64 -7.81
N ILE A 50 -2.84 -5.47 -9.10
CA ILE A 50 -3.02 -4.18 -9.76
C ILE A 50 -4.48 -3.68 -9.70
N TYR A 51 -5.44 -4.59 -9.83
CA TYR A 51 -6.86 -4.25 -9.65
C TYR A 51 -7.19 -3.90 -8.21
N ASN A 52 -6.52 -4.47 -7.22
CA ASN A 52 -6.71 -4.23 -5.79
C ASN A 52 -5.93 -3.02 -5.24
N GLU A 53 -4.89 -2.58 -5.92
CA GLU A 53 -4.10 -1.39 -5.55
C GLU A 53 -4.46 -0.15 -6.39
N LEU A 54 -4.59 -0.27 -7.71
CA LEU A 54 -4.78 0.88 -8.62
C LEU A 54 -6.21 1.04 -9.15
N GLY A 55 -7.02 -0.01 -9.07
CA GLY A 55 -8.46 0.02 -9.41
C GLY A 55 -8.73 -0.29 -10.87
N MET A 56 -7.71 -0.74 -11.60
CA MET A 56 -7.79 -1.09 -13.02
C MET A 56 -7.02 -2.37 -13.32
N GLN A 57 -7.32 -2.97 -14.47
CA GLN A 57 -6.59 -4.15 -14.95
C GLN A 57 -5.24 -3.76 -15.53
N LEU A 58 -4.28 -4.69 -15.51
CA LEU A 58 -2.90 -4.48 -16.00
C LEU A 58 -2.87 -3.92 -17.43
N HIS A 59 -3.69 -4.48 -18.32
CA HIS A 59 -3.71 -4.02 -19.71
C HIS A 59 -4.15 -2.55 -19.84
N VAL A 60 -5.10 -2.09 -19.02
CA VAL A 60 -5.57 -0.69 -19.01
C VAL A 60 -4.47 0.24 -18.50
N PHE A 61 -3.77 -0.18 -17.44
CA PHE A 61 -2.63 0.55 -16.90
C PHE A 61 -1.52 0.72 -17.95
N VAL A 62 -1.15 -0.37 -18.64
CA VAL A 62 -0.14 -0.34 -19.70
C VAL A 62 -0.57 0.54 -20.87
N THR A 63 -1.83 0.48 -21.33
CA THR A 63 -2.32 1.37 -22.39
C THR A 63 -2.20 2.83 -21.97
N LEU A 64 -2.59 3.17 -20.75
CA LEU A 64 -2.52 4.53 -20.26
C LEU A 64 -1.07 5.03 -20.11
N LEU A 65 -0.15 4.15 -19.69
CA LEU A 65 1.28 4.46 -19.65
C LEU A 65 1.84 4.78 -21.06
N ILE A 66 1.48 3.99 -22.07
CA ILE A 66 1.89 4.20 -23.47
C ILE A 66 1.36 5.54 -24.00
N GLU A 67 0.09 5.86 -23.74
CA GLU A 67 -0.51 7.14 -24.14
C GLU A 67 0.22 8.32 -23.50
N LEU A 68 0.54 8.24 -22.21
CA LEU A 68 1.31 9.29 -21.52
C LEU A 68 2.71 9.47 -22.11
N GLN A 69 3.38 8.37 -22.46
CA GLN A 69 4.66 8.45 -23.18
C GLN A 69 4.50 9.13 -24.55
N GLY A 70 3.43 8.79 -25.29
CA GLY A 70 3.10 9.41 -26.58
C GLY A 70 2.82 10.93 -26.46
N LEU A 71 2.29 11.38 -25.33
CA LEU A 71 2.07 12.79 -25.00
C LEU A 71 3.35 13.51 -24.54
N GLY A 72 4.47 12.81 -24.40
CA GLY A 72 5.77 13.38 -24.01
C GLY A 72 6.03 13.38 -22.50
N TYR A 73 5.21 12.69 -21.70
CA TYR A 73 5.56 12.45 -20.30
C TYR A 73 6.74 11.48 -20.22
N SER A 74 7.64 11.73 -19.27
CA SER A 74 8.88 10.97 -19.12
C SER A 74 9.26 10.80 -17.66
N ASN A 75 10.25 9.96 -17.42
CA ASN A 75 10.76 9.68 -16.08
C ASN A 75 11.27 10.96 -15.41
N LEU A 76 11.00 11.11 -14.11
CA LEU A 76 11.66 12.10 -13.27
C LEU A 76 13.05 11.59 -12.86
N LYS A 77 13.88 12.50 -12.31
CA LYS A 77 15.27 12.20 -11.92
C LYS A 77 15.44 10.97 -11.03
N TYR A 78 14.42 10.62 -10.24
CA TYR A 78 14.46 9.52 -9.27
C TYR A 78 13.22 8.61 -9.30
N VAL A 79 12.24 8.89 -10.17
CA VAL A 79 10.93 8.21 -10.15
C VAL A 79 10.52 7.92 -11.58
N SER A 80 10.26 6.65 -11.90
CA SER A 80 9.86 6.26 -13.26
C SER A 80 8.47 6.82 -13.59
N LEU A 81 8.14 6.93 -14.88
CA LEU A 81 6.79 7.36 -15.29
C LEU A 81 5.72 6.34 -14.84
N GLU A 82 6.10 5.06 -14.83
CA GLU A 82 5.27 3.97 -14.32
C GLU A 82 4.96 4.17 -12.83
N GLU A 83 5.98 4.44 -12.03
CA GLU A 83 5.89 4.70 -10.60
C GLU A 83 5.05 5.95 -10.31
N GLN A 84 5.26 7.03 -11.07
CA GLN A 84 4.46 8.25 -10.97
C GLN A 84 2.99 7.98 -11.22
N LEU A 85 2.70 7.22 -12.27
CA LEU A 85 1.33 6.88 -12.63
C LEU A 85 0.70 5.97 -11.57
N ALA A 86 1.43 4.96 -11.09
CA ALA A 86 0.95 4.05 -10.07
C ALA A 86 0.70 4.77 -8.74
N ILE A 87 1.57 5.70 -8.33
CA ILE A 87 1.36 6.58 -7.16
C ILE A 87 0.09 7.44 -7.34
N PHE A 88 -0.06 8.08 -8.50
CA PHE A 88 -1.23 8.91 -8.80
C PHE A 88 -2.53 8.11 -8.68
N LEU A 89 -2.59 6.93 -9.29
CA LEU A 89 -3.76 6.06 -9.26
C LEU A 89 -4.05 5.50 -7.87
N TYR A 90 -3.00 5.13 -7.12
CA TYR A 90 -3.13 4.70 -5.73
C TYR A 90 -3.74 5.79 -4.84
N ILE A 91 -3.30 7.04 -4.99
CA ILE A 91 -3.89 8.21 -4.33
C ILE A 91 -5.36 8.38 -4.71
N CYS A 92 -5.67 8.31 -6.01
CA CYS A 92 -7.05 8.43 -6.50
C CYS A 92 -7.97 7.36 -5.91
N ARG A 93 -7.49 6.12 -5.77
CA ARG A 93 -8.27 5.03 -5.21
C ARG A 93 -8.50 5.17 -3.70
N THR A 94 -7.44 5.49 -2.97
CA THR A 94 -7.46 5.48 -1.50
C THR A 94 -8.01 6.77 -0.90
N GLY A 95 -8.08 7.85 -1.68
CA GLY A 95 -8.46 9.18 -1.20
C GLY A 95 -7.45 9.77 -0.20
N LEU A 96 -6.25 9.18 -0.12
CA LEU A 96 -5.18 9.63 0.76
C LEU A 96 -4.54 10.89 0.17
N GLY A 97 -4.51 11.98 0.95
CA GLY A 97 -3.74 13.17 0.55
C GLY A 97 -2.23 12.87 0.54
N CYS A 98 -1.45 13.69 -0.17
CA CYS A 98 0.01 13.51 -0.35
C CYS A 98 0.79 13.32 0.96
N ARG A 99 0.24 13.63 2.14
CA ARG A 99 0.93 13.50 3.43
C ARG A 99 1.02 12.06 3.96
N HIS A 100 0.28 11.11 3.39
CA HIS A 100 0.26 9.71 3.84
C HIS A 100 1.05 8.74 2.94
N VAL A 101 1.54 9.20 1.80
CA VAL A 101 2.21 8.37 0.79
C VAL A 101 3.74 8.47 0.85
N TRP A 102 4.27 9.49 1.53
CA TRP A 102 5.70 9.74 1.68
C TRP A 102 6.17 9.49 3.11
#